data_AF-A0A3D3TBB6-F1
#
_entry.id   AF-A0A3D3TBB6-F1
#
_cell.length_a   1.000
_cell.length_b   1.000
_cell.length_c   1.000
_cell.angle_alpha   90.00
_cell.angle_beta   90.00
_cell.angle_gamma   90.00
#
_symmetry.space_group_name_H-M   'P 1'
#
loop_
_entity.id
_entity.type
_entity.pdbx_description
1 polymer ?
#
loop_
_entity_poly.entity_id
_entity_poly.type
_entity_poly.pdbx_seq_one_letter_code
_entity_poly.pdbx_strand_id
1 'polypeptide(L)'
;LFFISGYFTPSSYLKKGLWIFLKEKFIHILLPWIIGTVFVLPLVPLFTGDSLSSILNLLKEDPSYFFFYPSHLWYLMVLFLFFFFYSLYAYFFRPVTKPDAAAAKKPFLLLITLIIISGLFTFLSEKYITTFSDWIKIAYVIKIQPAKITMHICMFILGIYAWRQ
;
A
#
# COMPACT_ATOMS: atom_id res chain seq x y z
N LEU A 1 -2.32 -9.81 0.46
CA LEU A 1 -3.13 -8.61 0.81
C LEU A 1 -3.52 -7.78 -0.42
N PHE A 2 -2.56 -7.19 -1.14
CA PHE A 2 -2.87 -6.26 -2.25
C PHE A 2 -3.74 -6.81 -3.37
N PHE A 3 -3.55 -8.07 -3.77
CA PHE A 3 -4.42 -8.72 -4.76
C PHE A 3 -5.89 -8.78 -4.31
N ILE A 4 -6.13 -9.30 -3.10
CA ILE A 4 -7.47 -9.42 -2.53
C ILE A 4 -8.11 -8.03 -2.37
N SER A 5 -7.34 -7.07 -1.88
CA SER A 5 -7.79 -5.68 -1.77
C SER A 5 -8.17 -5.12 -3.14
N GLY A 6 -7.34 -5.32 -4.17
CA GLY A 6 -7.60 -4.92 -5.55
C GLY A 6 -8.87 -5.57 -6.10
N TYR A 7 -9.11 -6.85 -5.84
CA TYR A 7 -10.31 -7.57 -6.26
C TYR A 7 -11.59 -6.98 -5.67
N PHE A 8 -11.61 -6.64 -4.38
CA PHE A 8 -12.80 -6.05 -3.76
C PHE A 8 -12.96 -4.55 -4.00
N THR A 9 -11.93 -3.85 -4.51
CA THR A 9 -11.96 -2.39 -4.70
C THR A 9 -13.09 -1.94 -5.61
N PRO A 10 -13.25 -2.46 -6.85
CA PRO A 10 -14.25 -1.96 -7.77
C PRO A 10 -15.68 -2.18 -7.26
N SER A 11 -15.96 -3.38 -6.73
CA SER A 11 -17.27 -3.70 -6.12
C SER A 11 -17.61 -2.78 -4.96
N SER A 12 -16.64 -2.54 -4.07
CA SER A 12 -16.82 -1.65 -2.93
C SER A 12 -17.00 -0.19 -3.36
N TYR A 13 -16.30 0.24 -4.40
CA TYR A 13 -16.43 1.59 -4.96
C TYR A 13 -17.80 1.78 -5.65
N LEU A 14 -18.25 0.82 -6.46
CA LEU A 14 -19.56 0.88 -7.13
C LEU A 14 -20.74 1.03 -6.16
N LYS A 15 -20.67 0.35 -5.01
CA LYS A 15 -21.75 0.38 -4.01
C LYS A 15 -21.81 1.68 -3.22
N LYS A 16 -20.69 2.39 -3.07
CA LYS A 16 -20.53 3.49 -2.09
C LYS A 16 -20.22 4.84 -2.73
N GLY A 17 -19.65 4.86 -3.92
CA GLY A 17 -19.12 6.07 -4.56
C GLY A 17 -17.85 6.60 -3.89
N LEU A 18 -17.25 7.64 -4.47
CA LEU A 18 -15.94 8.19 -4.08
C LEU A 18 -15.84 8.52 -2.59
N TRP A 19 -16.70 9.40 -2.09
CA TRP A 19 -16.55 9.99 -0.75
C TRP A 19 -16.75 8.98 0.38
N ILE A 20 -17.80 8.16 0.30
CA ILE A 20 -18.11 7.15 1.31
C ILE A 20 -17.01 6.07 1.29
N PHE A 21 -16.58 5.65 0.10
CA PHE A 21 -15.49 4.70 -0.04
C PHE A 21 -14.20 5.20 0.61
N LEU A 22 -13.74 6.41 0.28
CA LEU A 22 -12.51 6.96 0.85
C LEU A 22 -12.61 7.21 2.36
N LYS A 23 -13.76 7.67 2.85
CA LYS A 23 -14.00 7.85 4.29
C LYS A 23 -13.84 6.54 5.06
N GLU A 24 -14.42 5.45 4.55
CA GLU A 24 -14.28 4.14 5.19
C GLU A 24 -12.85 3.61 5.12
N LYS A 25 -12.15 3.79 4.00
CA LYS A 25 -10.74 3.40 3.91
C LYS A 25 -9.86 4.25 4.83
N PHE A 26 -10.18 5.52 5.02
CA PHE A 26 -9.49 6.37 5.97
C PHE A 26 -9.66 5.85 7.40
N ILE A 27 -10.90 5.57 7.83
CA ILE A 27 -11.20 5.12 9.19
C ILE A 27 -10.64 3.71 9.47
N HIS A 28 -10.65 2.81 8.50
CA HIS A 28 -10.22 1.42 8.72
C HIS A 28 -8.77 1.12 8.36
N ILE A 29 -8.07 2.04 7.69
CA ILE A 29 -6.68 1.82 7.23
C ILE A 29 -5.78 2.93 7.71
N LEU A 30 -6.09 4.19 7.35
CA LEU A 30 -5.21 5.30 7.67
C LEU A 30 -5.24 5.64 9.17
N LEU A 31 -6.41 5.58 9.81
CA LEU A 31 -6.53 5.82 11.25
C LEU A 31 -5.81 4.75 12.08
N PRO A 32 -6.00 3.43 11.86
CA PRO A 32 -5.19 2.39 12.52
C PRO A 32 -3.69 2.53 12.23
N TRP A 33 -3.33 2.98 11.03
CA TRP A 33 -1.93 3.27 10.71
C TRP A 33 -1.38 4.41 11.57
N ILE A 34 -2.09 5.55 11.67
CA ILE A 34 -1.71 6.69 12.53
C ILE A 34 -1.61 6.25 14.00
N ILE A 35 -2.59 5.49 14.49
CA ILE A 35 -2.57 5.00 15.88
C ILE A 35 -1.38 4.05 16.09
N GLY A 36 -1.15 3.14 15.15
CA GLY A 36 -0.01 2.23 15.19
C GLY A 36 1.32 2.95 15.18
N THR A 37 1.49 3.96 14.33
CA THR A 37 2.75 4.70 14.25
C THR A 37 2.99 5.61 15.45
N VAL A 38 1.96 6.28 15.96
CA VAL A 38 2.07 7.24 17.07
C VAL A 38 2.12 6.57 18.43
N PHE A 39 1.35 5.49 18.65
CA PHE A 39 1.24 4.87 19.97
C PHE A 39 1.98 3.54 20.05
N VAL A 40 1.95 2.69 19.01
CA VAL A 40 2.50 1.34 19.11
C VAL A 40 4.01 1.33 18.85
N LEU A 41 4.49 2.03 17.81
CA LEU A 41 5.92 2.03 17.48
C LEU A 41 6.82 2.61 18.58
N PRO A 42 6.45 3.68 19.31
CA PRO A 42 7.25 4.16 20.44
C PRO A 42 7.32 3.19 21.60
N LEU A 43 6.41 2.21 21.70
CA LEU A 43 6.47 1.20 22.73
C LEU A 43 7.43 0.05 22.37
N VAL A 44 7.77 -0.13 21.10
CA VAL A 44 8.65 -1.23 20.66
C VAL A 44 10.02 -1.19 21.36
N PRO A 45 10.72 -0.03 21.46
CA PRO A 45 12.00 0.05 22.19
C PRO A 45 11.90 -0.35 23.67
N LEU A 46 10.76 -0.07 24.34
CA LEU A 46 10.56 -0.50 25.74
C LEU A 46 10.61 -2.03 25.87
N PHE A 47 10.04 -2.75 24.89
CA PHE A 47 10.05 -4.21 24.87
C PHE A 47 11.43 -4.79 24.52
N THR A 48 12.31 -4.02 23.88
CA THR A 48 13.70 -4.41 23.59
C THR A 48 14.67 -4.03 24.70
N GLY A 49 14.19 -3.44 25.80
CA GLY A 49 14.98 -3.09 26.98
C GLY A 49 15.46 -1.64 27.05
N ASP A 50 15.01 -0.78 26.13
CA ASP A 50 15.34 0.65 26.18
C ASP A 50 14.58 1.37 27.29
N SER A 51 15.21 2.40 27.84
CA SER A 51 14.59 3.24 28.87
C SER A 51 13.56 4.21 28.27
N LEU A 52 12.55 4.57 29.07
CA LEU A 52 11.57 5.59 28.67
C LEU A 52 12.25 6.95 28.40
N SER A 53 13.35 7.27 29.09
CA SER A 53 14.19 8.43 28.80
C SER A 53 14.83 8.38 27.40
N SER A 54 15.29 7.21 26.95
CA SER A 54 15.86 7.04 25.60
C SER A 54 14.81 7.34 24.53
N ILE A 55 13.57 6.88 24.74
CA ILE A 55 12.46 7.10 23.82
C ILE A 55 12.05 8.57 23.78
N LEU A 56 11.94 9.22 24.95
CA LEU A 56 11.63 10.64 25.02
C LEU A 56 12.73 11.50 24.37
N ASN A 57 14.00 11.13 24.52
CA ASN A 57 15.10 11.83 23.86
C ASN A 57 15.04 11.62 22.34
N LEU A 58 14.81 10.39 21.88
CA LEU A 58 14.65 10.08 20.46
C LEU A 58 13.45 10.81 19.83
N LEU A 59 12.32 10.94 20.56
CA LEU A 59 11.16 11.69 20.09
C LEU A 59 11.39 13.20 20.08
N LYS A 60 12.24 13.72 20.98
CA LYS A 60 12.66 15.13 20.98
C LYS A 60 13.63 15.45 19.85
N GLU A 61 14.56 14.54 19.57
CA GLU A 61 15.59 14.71 18.54
C GLU A 61 15.02 14.50 17.13
N ASP A 62 14.17 13.49 16.94
CA ASP A 62 13.48 13.23 15.68
C ASP A 62 12.01 12.83 15.95
N PRO A 63 11.09 13.82 16.06
CA PRO A 63 9.66 13.56 16.27
C PRO A 63 9.04 12.68 15.17
N SER A 64 9.69 12.66 14.01
CA SER A 64 9.25 11.94 12.83
C SER A 64 9.83 10.52 12.72
N TYR A 65 10.70 10.10 13.64
CA TYR A 65 11.32 8.77 13.65
C TYR A 65 10.29 7.64 13.50
N PHE A 66 9.20 7.69 14.27
CA PHE A 66 8.18 6.65 14.25
C PHE A 66 7.27 6.68 13.02
N PHE A 67 7.14 7.85 12.38
CA PHE A 67 6.52 7.96 11.05
C PHE A 67 7.44 7.43 9.95
N PHE A 68 8.75 7.44 10.18
CA PHE A 68 9.79 7.11 9.22
C PHE A 68 10.30 5.67 9.27
N TYR A 69 10.02 4.95 10.35
CA TYR A 69 10.29 3.53 10.45
C TYR A 69 9.03 2.77 10.83
N PRO A 70 7.96 2.83 10.00
CA PRO A 70 6.71 2.14 10.31
C PRO A 70 6.84 0.61 10.33
N SER A 71 8.05 0.06 10.15
CA SER A 71 8.35 -1.36 10.10
C SER A 71 7.38 -2.03 9.10
N HIS A 72 6.49 -2.89 9.58
CA HIS A 72 5.48 -3.53 8.76
C HIS A 72 4.32 -2.60 8.42
N LEU A 73 3.94 -1.62 9.23
CA LEU A 73 2.73 -0.79 9.02
C LEU A 73 2.75 0.02 7.72
N TRP A 74 3.91 0.23 7.09
CA TRP A 74 4.04 0.97 5.83
C TRP A 74 3.09 0.47 4.71
N TYR A 75 2.80 -0.84 4.67
CA TYR A 75 1.91 -1.39 3.65
C TYR A 75 0.47 -0.86 3.77
N LEU A 76 0.02 -0.46 4.97
CA LEU A 76 -1.32 0.12 5.17
C LEU A 76 -1.42 1.48 4.48
N MET A 77 -0.40 2.32 4.62
CA MET A 77 -0.33 3.61 3.95
C MET A 77 -0.28 3.44 2.42
N VAL A 78 0.55 2.53 1.91
CA VAL A 78 0.61 2.22 0.47
C VAL A 78 -0.72 1.69 -0.05
N LEU A 79 -1.39 0.83 0.73
CA LEU A 79 -2.69 0.30 0.36
C LEU A 79 -3.76 1.39 0.34
N PHE A 80 -3.75 2.31 1.30
CA PHE A 80 -4.63 3.48 1.28
C PHE A 80 -4.39 4.34 0.04
N LEU A 81 -3.13 4.58 -0.34
CA LEU A 81 -2.79 5.31 -1.57
C LEU A 81 -3.36 4.60 -2.81
N PHE A 82 -3.29 3.27 -2.89
CA PHE A 82 -3.88 2.55 -4.02
C PHE A 82 -5.40 2.71 -4.09
N PHE A 83 -6.08 2.65 -2.95
CA PHE A 83 -7.52 2.95 -2.89
C PHE A 83 -7.82 4.40 -3.31
N PHE A 84 -6.99 5.36 -2.88
CA PHE A 84 -7.11 6.77 -3.24
C PHE A 84 -6.95 6.99 -4.75
N PHE A 85 -5.85 6.51 -5.33
CA PHE A 85 -5.58 6.64 -6.77
C PHE A 85 -6.61 5.89 -7.62
N TYR A 86 -7.04 4.70 -7.20
CA TYR A 86 -8.12 3.99 -7.88
C TYR A 86 -9.41 4.79 -7.86
N SER A 87 -9.77 5.37 -6.71
CA SER A 87 -11.00 6.17 -6.58
C SER A 87 -10.96 7.40 -7.48
N LEU A 88 -9.82 8.08 -7.55
CA LEU A 88 -9.61 9.22 -8.43
C LEU A 88 -9.70 8.83 -9.90
N TYR A 89 -9.03 7.73 -10.29
CA TYR A 89 -9.13 7.15 -11.63
C TYR A 89 -10.58 6.77 -11.97
N ALA A 90 -11.29 6.13 -11.06
CA ALA A 90 -12.68 5.72 -11.26
C ALA A 90 -13.65 6.91 -11.35
N TYR A 91 -13.37 7.99 -10.62
CA TYR A 91 -14.14 9.23 -10.68
C TYR A 91 -14.00 9.93 -12.03
N PHE A 92 -12.79 10.05 -12.56
CA PHE A 92 -12.54 10.75 -13.83
C PHE A 92 -12.90 9.93 -15.06
N PHE A 93 -12.54 8.64 -15.09
CA PHE A 93 -12.67 7.82 -16.30
C PHE A 93 -13.94 6.96 -16.33
N ARG A 94 -14.69 6.91 -15.22
CA ARG A 94 -15.87 6.05 -15.01
C ARG A 94 -15.75 4.64 -15.60
N PRO A 95 -14.63 3.93 -15.42
CA PRO A 95 -14.36 2.68 -16.12
C PRO A 95 -15.03 1.47 -15.44
N VAL A 96 -15.92 1.69 -14.47
CA VAL A 96 -16.42 0.64 -13.60
C VAL A 96 -17.80 0.18 -14.07
N THR A 97 -17.80 -0.79 -14.96
CA THR A 97 -18.99 -1.57 -15.34
C THR A 97 -19.06 -2.84 -14.51
N LYS A 98 -20.27 -3.39 -14.34
CA LYS A 98 -20.46 -4.67 -13.65
C LYS A 98 -19.70 -5.79 -14.38
N PRO A 99 -19.23 -6.83 -13.66
CA PRO A 99 -18.59 -7.99 -14.28
C PRO A 99 -19.56 -8.62 -15.28
N ASP A 100 -19.07 -8.94 -16.48
CA ASP A 100 -19.82 -9.70 -17.47
C ASP A 100 -19.41 -11.17 -17.35
N ALA A 101 -20.27 -11.96 -16.70
CA ALA A 101 -20.03 -13.38 -16.45
C ALA A 101 -19.83 -14.19 -17.74
N ALA A 102 -20.25 -13.67 -18.91
CA ALA A 102 -20.08 -14.33 -20.19
C ALA A 102 -18.67 -14.13 -20.80
N ALA A 103 -17.85 -13.21 -20.27
CA ALA A 103 -16.58 -12.80 -20.86
C ALA A 103 -15.32 -13.28 -20.10
N ALA A 104 -15.46 -14.26 -19.20
CA ALA A 104 -14.36 -14.80 -18.39
C ALA A 104 -13.24 -15.40 -19.28
N LYS A 105 -12.20 -14.60 -19.56
CA LYS A 105 -11.00 -15.04 -20.30
C LYS A 105 -9.96 -15.60 -19.34
N LYS A 106 -9.23 -16.65 -19.71
CA LYS A 106 -8.09 -17.14 -18.92
C LYS A 106 -6.99 -16.06 -18.86
N PRO A 107 -6.69 -15.44 -17.71
CA PRO A 107 -5.81 -14.29 -17.61
C PRO A 107 -4.32 -14.65 -17.58
N PHE A 108 -3.96 -15.83 -18.11
CA PHE A 108 -2.63 -16.42 -17.91
C PHE A 108 -1.51 -15.54 -18.47
N LEU A 109 -1.72 -14.93 -19.65
CA LEU A 109 -0.74 -14.04 -20.26
C LEU A 109 -0.52 -12.78 -19.42
N LEU A 110 -1.60 -12.16 -18.91
CA LEU A 110 -1.52 -10.98 -18.07
C LEU A 110 -0.79 -11.28 -16.76
N LEU A 111 -1.04 -12.45 -16.16
CA LEU A 111 -0.33 -12.91 -14.97
C LEU A 111 1.17 -13.09 -15.25
N ILE A 112 1.54 -13.74 -16.36
CA ILE A 112 2.95 -13.88 -16.77
C ILE A 112 3.59 -12.51 -16.98
N THR A 113 2.93 -11.60 -17.70
CA THR A 113 3.44 -10.26 -17.96
C THR A 113 3.69 -9.50 -16.67
N LEU A 114 2.76 -9.56 -15.70
CA LEU A 114 2.93 -8.91 -14.41
C LEU A 114 4.03 -9.54 -13.57
N ILE A 115 4.20 -10.87 -13.61
CA ILE A 115 5.33 -11.54 -12.95
C ILE A 115 6.65 -11.06 -13.54
N ILE A 116 6.79 -11.07 -14.87
CA ILE A 116 8.00 -10.63 -15.55
C ILE A 116 8.30 -9.16 -15.23
N ILE A 117 7.31 -8.27 -15.32
CA ILE A 117 7.47 -6.85 -14.99
C ILE A 117 7.91 -6.68 -13.53
N SER A 118 7.26 -7.38 -12.61
CA SER A 118 7.58 -7.29 -11.18
C SER A 118 9.00 -7.80 -10.88
N GLY A 119 9.41 -8.93 -11.47
CA GLY A 119 10.74 -9.50 -11.29
C GLY A 119 11.83 -8.62 -11.90
N LEU A 120 11.62 -8.14 -13.13
CA LEU A 120 12.56 -7.25 -13.81
C LEU A 120 12.74 -5.94 -13.03
N PHE A 121 11.66 -5.33 -12.58
CA PHE A 121 11.74 -4.09 -11.81
C PHE A 121 12.42 -4.29 -10.45
N THR A 122 12.15 -5.42 -9.78
CA THR A 122 12.81 -5.77 -8.51
C THR A 122 14.32 -5.87 -8.72
N PHE A 123 14.74 -6.61 -9.76
CA PHE A 123 16.14 -6.77 -10.13
C PHE A 123 16.81 -5.44 -10.50
N LEU A 124 16.15 -4.60 -11.31
CA LEU A 124 16.68 -3.29 -11.69
C LEU A 124 16.76 -2.33 -10.49
N SER A 125 15.77 -2.38 -9.59
CA SER A 125 15.77 -1.58 -8.36
C SER A 125 16.95 -1.95 -7.48
N GLU A 126 17.19 -3.25 -7.30
CA GLU A 126 18.32 -3.77 -6.53
C GLU A 126 19.67 -3.39 -7.14
N LYS A 127 19.78 -3.44 -8.46
CA LYS A 127 21.03 -3.14 -9.17
C LYS A 127 21.34 -1.64 -9.26
N TYR A 128 20.34 -0.79 -9.45
CA TYR A 128 20.56 0.62 -9.84
C TYR A 128 20.05 1.66 -8.84
N ILE A 129 19.16 1.30 -7.91
CA ILE A 129 18.53 2.27 -7.01
C ILE A 129 18.99 2.04 -5.56
N THR A 130 18.59 0.93 -4.95
CA THR A 130 18.92 0.60 -3.55
C THR A 130 18.89 -0.91 -3.35
N THR A 131 19.50 -1.40 -2.28
CA THR A 131 19.32 -2.80 -1.90
C THR A 131 17.84 -3.09 -1.58
N PHE A 132 17.41 -4.34 -1.76
CA PHE A 132 16.01 -4.80 -1.61
C PHE A 132 15.33 -4.38 -0.29
N SER A 133 16.11 -4.22 0.78
CA SER A 133 15.65 -3.87 2.11
C SER A 133 15.69 -2.38 2.43
N ASP A 134 16.32 -1.57 1.57
CA ASP A 134 16.52 -0.16 1.83
C ASP A 134 15.24 0.64 1.60
N TRP A 135 15.12 1.71 2.39
CA TRP A 135 13.99 2.61 2.35
C TRP A 135 14.40 3.91 1.69
N ILE A 136 13.68 4.31 0.64
CA ILE A 136 13.82 5.64 0.05
C ILE A 136 12.76 6.56 0.64
N LYS A 137 13.17 7.77 1.04
CA LYS A 137 12.27 8.88 1.34
C LYS A 137 11.78 9.50 0.02
N ILE A 138 10.49 9.37 -0.28
CA ILE A 138 9.86 10.02 -1.46
C ILE A 138 9.26 11.37 -1.09
N ALA A 139 8.65 11.45 0.08
CA ALA A 139 8.03 12.67 0.61
C ALA A 139 8.32 12.77 2.11
N TYR A 140 7.99 13.92 2.72
CA TYR A 140 8.24 14.20 4.14
C TYR A 140 7.62 13.18 5.11
N VAL A 141 6.65 12.35 4.67
CA VAL A 141 6.00 11.32 5.50
C VAL A 141 6.07 9.92 4.86
N ILE A 142 6.47 9.82 3.58
CA ILE A 142 6.34 8.58 2.81
C ILE A 142 7.72 8.00 2.51
N LYS A 143 8.05 6.91 3.21
CA LYS A 143 9.11 6.00 2.79
C LYS A 143 8.54 4.79 2.09
N ILE A 144 9.20 4.36 1.02
CA ILE A 144 8.85 3.13 0.32
C ILE A 144 10.08 2.26 0.12
N GLN A 145 9.84 0.96 -0.02
CA GLN A 145 10.84 0.02 -0.54
C GLN A 145 10.60 -0.15 -2.05
N PRO A 146 11.42 0.46 -2.93
CA PRO A 146 11.19 0.47 -4.37
C PRO A 146 11.09 -0.94 -4.95
N ALA A 147 11.94 -1.85 -4.47
CA ALA A 147 11.95 -3.23 -4.89
C ALA A 147 10.61 -3.95 -4.64
N LYS A 148 9.87 -3.56 -3.59
CA LYS A 148 8.60 -4.21 -3.22
C LYS A 148 7.39 -3.50 -3.79
N ILE A 149 7.44 -2.17 -4.01
CA ILE A 149 6.25 -1.41 -4.40
C ILE A 149 5.67 -1.89 -5.74
N THR A 150 6.53 -2.27 -6.69
CA THR A 150 6.08 -2.75 -8.01
C THR A 150 5.31 -4.04 -7.89
N MET A 151 5.77 -4.99 -7.06
CA MET A 151 5.01 -6.22 -6.79
C MET A 151 3.63 -5.89 -6.22
N HIS A 152 3.54 -4.95 -5.29
CA HIS A 152 2.25 -4.53 -4.72
C HIS A 152 1.32 -3.92 -5.77
N ILE A 153 1.84 -3.04 -6.65
CA ILE A 153 1.09 -2.44 -7.76
C ILE A 153 0.58 -3.53 -8.70
N CYS A 154 1.45 -4.42 -9.17
CA CYS A 154 1.10 -5.52 -10.06
C CYS A 154 0.01 -6.39 -9.46
N MET A 155 0.14 -6.79 -8.19
CA MET A 155 -0.85 -7.61 -7.51
C MET A 155 -2.20 -6.88 -7.35
N PHE A 156 -2.18 -5.59 -7.02
CA PHE A 156 -3.41 -4.79 -6.90
C PHE A 156 -4.15 -4.65 -8.24
N ILE A 157 -3.42 -4.37 -9.33
CA ILE A 157 -3.96 -4.30 -10.69
C ILE A 157 -4.54 -5.66 -11.12
N LEU A 158 -3.80 -6.74 -10.87
CA LEU A 158 -4.26 -8.10 -11.15
C LEU A 158 -5.55 -8.40 -10.40
N GLY A 159 -5.68 -7.95 -9.15
CA GLY A 159 -6.90 -8.05 -8.36
C GLY A 159 -8.08 -7.34 -9.03
N ILE A 160 -7.90 -6.08 -9.42
CA ILE A 160 -8.93 -5.29 -10.13
C ILE A 160 -9.36 -6.00 -11.42
N TYR A 161 -8.39 -6.54 -12.17
CA TYR A 161 -8.65 -7.26 -13.40
C TYR A 161 -9.43 -8.55 -13.17
N ALA A 162 -9.02 -9.34 -12.17
CA ALA A 162 -9.70 -10.57 -11.77
C ALA A 162 -11.15 -10.34 -11.32
N TRP A 163 -11.48 -9.16 -10.80
CA TRP A 163 -12.86 -8.80 -10.46
C TRP A 163 -13.75 -8.55 -11.69
N ARG A 164 -13.16 -8.15 -12.83
CA ARG A 164 -13.91 -7.87 -14.07
C ARG A 164 -14.26 -9.13 -14.86
N GLN A 165 -13.61 -10.25 -14.54
CA GLN A 165 -13.87 -11.56 -15.13
C GLN A 165 -14.97 -12.29 -14.37
#